data_AF-Q976D0-F1
#
_entry.id   AF-Q976D0-F1
#
_cell.length_a   1.000
_cell.length_b   1.000
_cell.length_c   1.000
_cell.angle_alpha   90.00
_cell.angle_beta   90.00
_cell.angle_gamma   90.00
#
_symmetry.space_group_name_H-M   'P 1'
#
loop_
_entity.id
_entity.type
_entity.pdbx_description
1 polymer ?
#
loop_
_entity_poly.entity_id
_entity_poly.type
_entity_poly.pdbx_seq_one_letter_code
_entity_poly.pdbx_strand_id
1 'polypeptide(L)'
;MISTQIPSKSMIKRIDVFYTLGEGVIVSADIESKSRPNLTHYTRLVIDPITMKVVKSSCDCEGYTFRRHCWHIETLKQLLNDAKVKEEVEKAREEMMAIEEDIASWG
;
A
#
# COMPACT_ATOMS: atom_id res chain seq x y z
N MET A 1 -4.41 0.81 -14.72
CA MET A 1 -4.19 1.14 -13.29
C MET A 1 -5.54 1.46 -12.69
N ILE A 2 -6.07 0.58 -11.85
CA ILE A 2 -7.32 0.79 -11.10
C ILE A 2 -6.88 1.18 -9.68
N SER A 3 -7.34 2.33 -9.19
CA SER A 3 -7.00 2.87 -7.86
C SER A 3 -8.30 3.08 -7.09
N THR A 4 -8.49 2.38 -5.98
CA THR A 4 -9.65 2.60 -5.08
C THR A 4 -9.24 3.51 -3.93
N GLN A 5 -9.89 4.67 -3.80
CA GLN A 5 -9.68 5.59 -2.67
C GLN A 5 -10.53 5.21 -1.46
N ILE A 6 -9.90 5.09 -0.29
CA ILE A 6 -10.57 4.80 0.98
C ILE A 6 -10.56 6.06 1.88
N PRO A 7 -11.73 6.57 2.33
CA PRO A 7 -11.80 7.65 3.31
C PRO A 7 -11.17 7.24 4.65
N SER A 8 -10.40 8.13 5.28
CA SER A 8 -9.54 7.76 6.40
C SER A 8 -9.53 8.77 7.57
N LYS A 9 -9.01 8.34 8.74
CA LYS A 9 -8.92 9.14 10.01
C LYS A 9 -8.17 10.46 9.78
N SER A 10 -8.33 11.47 10.65
CA SER A 10 -7.86 12.86 10.42
C SER A 10 -6.40 13.01 9.92
N MET A 11 -5.48 12.12 10.34
CA MET A 11 -4.06 12.14 9.95
C MET A 11 -3.76 11.40 8.64
N ILE A 12 -4.64 10.52 8.16
CA ILE A 12 -4.48 9.83 6.89
C ILE A 12 -5.38 10.57 5.91
N LYS A 13 -4.80 11.17 4.87
CA LYS A 13 -5.56 11.99 3.92
C LYS A 13 -6.17 11.17 2.80
N ARG A 14 -5.48 10.09 2.43
CA ARG A 14 -5.86 9.19 1.35
C ARG A 14 -5.20 7.84 1.55
N ILE A 15 -5.92 6.77 1.18
CA ILE A 15 -5.38 5.42 1.00
C ILE A 15 -5.81 4.95 -0.38
N ASP A 16 -4.87 4.40 -1.13
CA ASP A 16 -5.07 3.80 -2.43
C ASP A 16 -4.54 2.36 -2.41
N VAL A 17 -5.33 1.44 -2.96
CA VAL A 17 -4.92 0.05 -3.21
C VAL A 17 -4.95 -0.20 -4.71
N PHE A 18 -3.87 -0.75 -5.24
CA PHE A 18 -3.72 -1.11 -6.65
C PHE A 18 -2.69 -2.21 -6.80
N TYR A 19 -2.41 -2.68 -8.03
CA TYR A 19 -1.37 -3.67 -8.28
C TYR A 19 -0.54 -3.31 -9.51
N THR A 20 0.61 -3.94 -9.63
CA THR A 20 1.45 -3.89 -10.84
C THR A 20 1.95 -5.29 -11.12
N LEU A 21 1.70 -5.77 -12.35
CA LEU A 21 2.17 -7.08 -12.81
C LEU A 21 3.69 -7.17 -12.61
N GLY A 22 4.14 -8.24 -11.96
CA GLY A 22 5.56 -8.46 -11.63
C GLY A 22 6.10 -7.76 -10.37
N GLU A 23 5.39 -6.81 -9.75
CA GLU A 23 5.77 -6.27 -8.44
C GLU A 23 4.89 -6.79 -7.29
N GLY A 24 3.58 -6.91 -7.53
CA GLY A 24 2.60 -7.33 -6.54
C GLY A 24 1.53 -6.27 -6.25
N VAL A 25 0.82 -6.47 -5.13
CA VAL A 25 -0.23 -5.54 -4.66
C VAL A 25 0.43 -4.39 -3.91
N ILE A 26 0.00 -3.19 -4.20
CA ILE A 26 0.55 -1.95 -3.68
C ILE A 26 -0.52 -1.26 -2.86
N VAL A 27 -0.19 -0.99 -1.60
CA VAL A 27 -1.00 -0.15 -0.72
C VAL A 27 -0.24 1.13 -0.48
N SER A 28 -0.81 2.26 -0.88
CA SER A 28 -0.22 3.57 -0.63
C SER A 28 -1.15 4.46 0.17
N ALA A 29 -0.57 5.37 0.93
CA ALA A 29 -1.31 6.34 1.71
C ALA A 29 -0.54 7.65 1.86
N ASP A 30 -1.28 8.75 1.87
CA ASP A 30 -0.78 10.06 2.27
C ASP A 30 -1.03 10.24 3.76
N ILE A 31 0.04 10.22 4.55
CA ILE A 31 -0.03 10.27 6.01
C ILE A 31 0.59 11.57 6.49
N GLU A 32 -0.17 12.36 7.23
CA GLU A 32 0.28 13.61 7.85
C GLU A 32 1.32 13.35 8.95
N SER A 33 2.34 14.19 8.97
CA SER A 33 3.42 14.16 9.94
C SER A 33 2.90 14.46 11.34
N LYS A 34 3.34 13.67 12.32
CA LYS A 34 3.06 13.93 13.74
C LYS A 34 3.66 15.23 14.27
N SER A 35 4.82 15.62 13.74
CA SER A 35 5.60 16.74 14.28
C SER A 35 5.41 18.04 13.50
N ARG A 36 4.90 17.97 12.27
CA ARG A 36 4.70 19.14 11.39
C ARG A 36 3.28 19.10 10.80
N PRO A 37 2.35 19.92 11.32
CA PRO A 37 1.02 20.05 10.74
C PRO A 37 1.10 20.45 9.26
N ASN A 38 0.17 19.94 8.44
CA ASN A 38 0.08 20.16 7.00
C ASN A 38 1.25 19.61 6.16
N LEU A 39 2.16 18.84 6.75
CA LEU A 39 3.16 18.09 5.99
C LEU A 39 2.70 16.64 5.85
N THR A 40 2.35 16.23 4.63
CA THR A 40 1.99 14.85 4.32
C THR A 40 3.13 14.10 3.68
N HIS A 41 3.24 12.82 4.01
CA HIS A 41 4.27 11.93 3.52
C HIS A 41 3.64 10.79 2.71
N TYR A 42 4.07 10.66 1.46
CA TYR A 42 3.66 9.53 0.63
C TYR A 42 4.33 8.27 1.13
N THR A 43 3.51 7.29 1.52
CA THR A 43 3.92 6.04 2.14
C THR A 43 3.36 4.89 1.35
N ARG A 44 4.19 3.89 1.00
CA ARG A 44 3.80 2.75 0.18
C ARG A 44 4.32 1.45 0.78
N LEU A 45 3.49 0.41 0.73
CA LEU A 45 3.84 -0.98 0.99
C LEU A 45 3.61 -1.78 -0.29
N VAL A 46 4.49 -2.75 -0.56
CA VAL A 46 4.30 -3.77 -1.59
C VAL A 46 4.09 -5.09 -0.90
N ILE A 47 2.99 -5.75 -1.24
CA ILE A 47 2.54 -7.02 -0.71
C ILE A 47 2.73 -8.06 -1.81
N ASP A 48 3.44 -9.13 -1.48
CA ASP A 48 3.55 -10.28 -2.36
C ASP A 48 2.18 -10.97 -2.50
N PRO A 49 1.63 -11.11 -3.71
CA PRO A 49 0.31 -11.72 -3.95
C PRO A 49 0.22 -13.19 -3.51
N ILE A 50 1.34 -13.89 -3.38
CA ILE A 50 1.35 -15.31 -3.01
C ILE A 50 1.40 -15.45 -1.49
N THR A 51 2.40 -14.83 -0.85
CA THR A 51 2.59 -14.98 0.61
C THR A 51 1.78 -14.01 1.45
N MET A 52 1.17 -12.98 0.84
CA MET A 52 0.46 -11.88 1.52
C MET A 52 1.33 -11.12 2.53
N LYS A 53 2.66 -11.20 2.39
CA LYS A 53 3.61 -10.50 3.25
C LYS A 53 4.05 -9.21 2.60
N VAL A 54 4.32 -8.20 3.43
CA VAL A 54 4.98 -6.96 2.98
C VAL A 54 6.42 -7.28 2.61
N VAL A 55 6.76 -7.11 1.33
CA VAL A 55 8.10 -7.39 0.78
C VAL A 55 8.93 -6.13 0.55
N LYS A 56 8.27 -5.00 0.30
CA LYS A 56 8.91 -3.69 0.19
C LYS A 56 8.08 -2.64 0.91
N SER A 57 8.76 -1.62 1.39
CA SER A 57 8.14 -0.45 2.00
C SER A 57 8.89 0.79 1.55
N SER A 58 8.23 1.94 1.47
CA SER A 58 8.88 3.21 1.17
C SER A 58 8.08 4.37 1.77
N CYS A 59 8.78 5.39 2.27
CA CYS A 59 8.18 6.64 2.72
C CYS A 59 9.13 7.79 2.36
N ASP A 60 8.59 8.93 1.94
CA ASP A 60 9.38 10.11 1.56
C ASP A 60 9.89 10.94 2.76
N CYS A 61 9.51 10.57 3.99
CA CYS A 61 9.94 11.29 5.19
C CYS A 61 11.44 11.08 5.49
N GLU A 62 12.06 12.08 6.12
CA GLU A 62 13.47 12.05 6.53
C GLU A 62 13.82 10.80 7.36
N GLY A 63 12.95 10.40 8.29
CA GLY A 63 13.17 9.22 9.13
C GLY A 63 13.34 7.93 8.31
N TYR A 64 12.56 7.77 7.25
CA TYR A 64 12.70 6.63 6.36
C TYR A 64 13.94 6.75 5.47
N THR A 65 14.22 7.94 4.92
CA THR A 65 15.40 8.18 4.10
C THR A 65 16.70 7.86 4.83
N PHE A 66 16.83 8.29 6.10
CA PHE A 66 18.07 8.12 6.87
C PHE A 66 18.16 6.81 7.64
N ARG A 67 17.03 6.22 8.06
CA ARG A 67 17.04 5.03 8.95
C ARG A 67 16.26 3.84 8.42
N ARG A 68 15.60 3.97 7.26
CA ARG A 68 14.69 2.96 6.67
C ARG A 68 13.55 2.52 7.60
N HIS A 69 13.27 3.33 8.62
CA HIS A 69 12.25 3.09 9.62
C HIS A 69 11.59 4.42 9.97
N CYS A 70 10.27 4.49 9.85
CA CYS A 70 9.50 5.66 10.25
C CYS A 70 8.13 5.26 10.76
N TRP A 71 7.51 6.17 11.51
CA TRP A 71 6.18 5.96 12.03
C TRP A 71 5.12 5.79 10.93
N HIS A 72 5.24 6.46 9.78
CA HIS A 72 4.26 6.37 8.70
C HIS A 72 4.15 4.94 8.13
N ILE A 73 5.27 4.23 7.97
CA ILE A 73 5.30 2.83 7.52
C ILE A 73 4.58 1.93 8.53
N GLU A 74 4.83 2.12 9.83
CA GLU A 74 4.16 1.34 10.88
C GLU A 74 2.66 1.65 10.93
N THR A 75 2.26 2.90 10.74
CA THR A 75 0.85 3.29 10.59
C THR A 75 0.21 2.60 9.40
N LEU A 76 0.87 2.58 8.25
CA LEU A 76 0.32 1.93 7.06
C LEU A 76 0.21 0.40 7.23
N LYS A 77 1.18 -0.24 7.91
CA LYS A 77 1.08 -1.65 8.29
C LYS A 77 -0.12 -1.93 9.20
N GLN A 78 -0.40 -1.04 10.16
CA GLN A 78 -1.57 -1.18 11.03
C GLN A 78 -2.88 -1.07 10.24
N LEU A 79 -2.92 -0.20 9.23
CA LEU A 79 -4.09 -0.05 8.35
C LEU A 79 -4.37 -1.28 7.48
N LEU A 80 -3.37 -2.14 7.21
CA LEU A 80 -3.62 -3.42 6.54
C LEU A 80 -4.53 -4.36 7.34
N ASN A 81 -4.68 -4.14 8.65
CA ASN A 81 -5.61 -4.89 9.49
C ASN A 81 -7.04 -4.31 9.46
N ASP A 82 -7.26 -3.16 8.83
CA ASP A 82 -8.59 -2.62 8.62
C ASP A 82 -9.34 -3.49 7.61
N ALA A 83 -10.57 -3.89 7.94
CA ALA A 83 -11.35 -4.82 7.13
C ALA A 83 -11.54 -4.32 5.70
N LYS A 84 -11.75 -3.01 5.50
CA LYS A 84 -11.97 -2.43 4.18
C LYS A 84 -10.70 -2.40 3.35
N VAL A 85 -9.56 -2.07 3.97
CA VAL A 85 -8.26 -2.11 3.27
C VAL A 85 -7.92 -3.54 2.89
N LYS A 86 -8.18 -4.51 3.77
CA LYS A 86 -7.93 -5.92 3.52
C LYS A 86 -8.78 -6.45 2.37
N GLU A 87 -10.07 -6.11 2.32
CA GLU A 87 -10.97 -6.48 1.23
C GLU A 87 -10.48 -5.94 -0.12
N GLU A 88 -10.09 -4.66 -0.18
CA GLU A 88 -9.54 -4.07 -1.42
C GLU A 88 -8.21 -4.70 -1.83
N VAL A 89 -7.35 -5.08 -0.88
CA VAL A 89 -6.10 -5.80 -1.15
C VAL A 89 -6.36 -7.19 -1.72
N GLU A 90 -7.34 -7.92 -1.16
CA GLU A 90 -7.74 -9.23 -1.66
C GLU A 90 -8.33 -9.14 -3.07
N LYS A 91 -9.20 -8.17 -3.33
CA LYS A 91 -9.74 -7.90 -4.66
C LYS A 91 -8.64 -7.57 -5.67
N ALA A 92 -7.72 -6.66 -5.32
CA ALA A 92 -6.59 -6.29 -6.17
C ALA A 92 -5.68 -7.50 -6.47
N ARG A 93 -5.49 -8.39 -5.49
CA ARG A 93 -4.75 -9.64 -5.68
C ARG A 93 -5.46 -10.57 -6.65
N GLU A 94 -6.75 -10.82 -6.46
CA GLU A 94 -7.53 -11.73 -7.31
C GLU A 94 -7.56 -11.24 -8.77
N GLU A 95 -7.80 -9.95 -8.98
CA GLU A 95 -7.75 -9.34 -10.31
C GLU A 95 -6.37 -9.51 -10.95
N MET A 96 -5.29 -9.28 -10.18
CA MET A 96 -3.93 -9.44 -10.69
C MET A 96 -3.62 -10.89 -11.05
N MET A 97 -3.97 -11.84 -10.18
CA MET A 97 -3.70 -13.26 -10.41
C MET A 97 -4.48 -13.78 -11.62
N ALA A 98 -5.74 -13.37 -11.79
CA ALA A 98 -6.53 -13.74 -12.97
C ALA A 98 -5.88 -13.25 -14.27
N ILE A 99 -5.31 -12.04 -14.27
CA ILE A 99 -4.56 -11.51 -15.42
C ILE A 99 -3.26 -12.28 -15.65
N GLU A 100 -2.50 -12.58 -14.59
CA GLU A 100 -1.25 -13.36 -14.72
C GLU A 100 -1.52 -14.79 -15.23
N GLU A 101 -2.60 -15.43 -14.79
CA GLU A 101 -3.04 -16.74 -15.26
C GLU A 101 -3.49 -16.70 -16.74
N ASP A 102 -4.27 -15.68 -17.14
CA ASP A 102 -4.64 -15.49 -18.55
C ASP A 102 -3.40 -15.31 -19.44
N ILE A 103 -2.45 -14.44 -19.05
CA ILE A 103 -1.19 -14.24 -19.77
C ILE A 103 -0.39 -15.54 -19.86
N ALA A 104 -0.31 -16.32 -18.77
CA ALA A 104 0.39 -17.59 -18.76
C ALA A 104 -0.28 -18.64 -19.66
N SER A 105 -1.60 -18.56 -19.85
CA SER A 105 -2.37 -19.46 -20.72
C SER A 105 -2.17 -19.21 -22.23
N TRP A 106 -1.58 -18.08 -22.61
CA TRP A 106 -1.26 -17.77 -24.02
C TRP A 106 0.02 -18.48 -24.51
N GLY A 107 0.63 -19.31 -23.65
CA GLY A 107 1.80 -20.16 -23.94
C GLY A 107 1.49 -21.37 -24.82
#